data_AF-A0A9W6TJ67-F1
#
_entry.id   AF-A0A9W6TJ67-F1
#
_cell.length_a   1.000
_cell.length_b   1.000
_cell.length_c   1.000
_cell.angle_alpha   90.00
_cell.angle_beta   90.00
_cell.angle_gamma   90.00
#
_symmetry.space_group_name_H-M   'P 1'
#
loop_
_entity.id
_entity.type
_entity.pdbx_description
1 polymer ?
#
loop_
_entity_poly.entity_id
_entity_poly.type
_entity_poly.pdbx_seq_one_letter_code
_entity_poly.pdbx_strand_id
1 'polypeptide(L)'
;MNPLSHFVKAALLVAVLAAQSTVEALATGKAPGFAAGATGGGTVEPVYPKTIEELKSFLGDDEPRVVVLDKEFDFRGTEGTTTGKGCRPKSNTDCLAKKNGFSGQDVILFKGNTTLTKTGGCDQVVPVDVTYDKAAKNALIVKSN
;
A
#
# COMPACT_ATOMS: atom_id res chain seq x y z
N MET A 1 61.35 -6.76 9.22
CA MET A 1 59.87 -6.74 9.31
C MET A 1 59.33 -6.63 7.89
N ASN A 2 58.52 -7.61 7.47
CA ASN A 2 58.32 -7.97 6.06
C ASN A 2 57.19 -7.13 5.41
N PRO A 3 57.44 -6.35 4.34
CA PRO A 3 56.46 -5.42 3.75
C PRO A 3 55.33 -6.13 2.98
N LEU A 4 55.45 -7.45 2.76
CA LEU A 4 54.43 -8.29 2.13
C LEU A 4 53.15 -8.45 2.97
N SER A 5 53.16 -8.13 4.26
CA SER A 5 52.02 -8.37 5.16
C SER A 5 50.93 -7.29 5.13
N HIS A 6 51.16 -6.15 4.46
CA HIS A 6 50.19 -5.06 4.33
C HIS A 6 49.41 -5.09 3.02
N PHE A 7 50.02 -5.57 1.93
CA PHE A 7 49.33 -5.70 0.64
C PHE A 7 48.25 -6.80 0.63
N VAL A 8 48.46 -7.89 1.36
CA VAL A 8 47.49 -9.00 1.44
C VAL A 8 46.24 -8.63 2.24
N LYS A 9 46.38 -7.77 3.26
CA LYS A 9 45.25 -7.32 4.09
C LYS A 9 44.36 -6.30 3.38
N ALA A 10 44.91 -5.49 2.49
CA ALA A 10 44.14 -4.53 1.69
C ALA A 10 43.33 -5.21 0.58
N ALA A 11 43.83 -6.30 0.01
CA ALA A 11 43.13 -7.04 -1.06
C ALA A 11 41.90 -7.83 -0.55
N LEU A 12 41.88 -8.24 0.73
CA LEU A 12 40.80 -9.05 1.28
C LEU A 12 39.57 -8.23 1.70
N LEU A 13 39.71 -6.92 1.91
CA LEU A 13 38.59 -6.03 2.25
C LEU A 13 37.75 -5.57 1.05
N VAL A 14 38.21 -5.80 -0.18
CA VAL A 14 37.48 -5.38 -1.40
C VAL A 14 36.52 -6.47 -1.91
N ALA A 15 36.69 -7.73 -1.50
CA ALA A 15 35.93 -8.85 -2.05
C ALA A 15 34.59 -9.16 -1.34
N VAL A 16 34.28 -8.55 -0.19
CA VAL A 16 33.09 -8.92 0.61
C VAL A 16 31.89 -7.99 0.39
N LEU A 17 32.02 -6.91 -0.38
CA LEU A 17 30.91 -5.98 -0.63
C LEU A 17 30.08 -6.31 -1.89
N ALA A 18 30.40 -7.38 -2.62
CA ALA A 18 29.75 -7.72 -3.90
C ALA A 18 28.64 -8.77 -3.81
N ALA A 19 28.33 -9.30 -2.62
CA ALA A 19 27.26 -10.27 -2.42
C ALA A 19 26.11 -9.64 -1.61
N GLN A 20 25.59 -8.50 -2.05
CA GLN A 20 24.23 -8.14 -1.69
C GLN A 20 23.33 -9.09 -2.47
N SER A 21 22.78 -10.10 -1.78
CA SER A 21 21.73 -10.94 -2.33
C SER A 21 20.57 -10.03 -2.74
N THR A 22 20.47 -9.71 -4.03
CA THR A 22 19.27 -9.10 -4.60
C THR A 22 18.16 -10.11 -4.40
N VAL A 23 17.28 -9.85 -3.43
CA VAL A 23 16.02 -10.59 -3.35
C VAL A 23 15.26 -10.24 -4.61
N GLU A 24 15.27 -11.13 -5.60
CA GLU A 24 14.45 -10.99 -6.79
C GLU A 24 12.99 -11.12 -6.35
N ALA A 25 12.31 -9.99 -6.18
CA ALA A 25 10.86 -9.92 -5.95
C ALA A 25 10.09 -10.21 -7.25
N LEU A 26 10.51 -11.26 -7.96
CA LEU A 26 9.86 -11.74 -9.17
C LEU A 26 8.68 -12.64 -8.78
N ALA A 27 7.65 -12.65 -9.62
CA ALA A 27 6.52 -13.56 -9.43
C ALA A 27 7.04 -15.01 -9.40
N THR A 28 7.00 -15.63 -8.22
CA THR A 28 7.42 -17.03 -8.05
C THR A 28 6.20 -17.94 -8.08
N GLY A 29 6.23 -18.96 -8.96
CA GLY A 29 5.14 -19.92 -9.13
C GLY A 29 4.12 -19.53 -10.21
N LYS A 30 3.11 -20.39 -10.40
CA LYS A 30 2.00 -20.18 -11.35
C LYS A 30 0.70 -20.00 -10.60
N ALA A 31 -0.14 -19.04 -11.02
CA ALA A 31 -1.47 -18.87 -10.46
C ALA A 31 -2.32 -20.13 -10.68
N PRO A 32 -2.95 -20.71 -9.64
CA PRO A 32 -3.88 -21.84 -9.79
C PRO A 32 -5.32 -21.36 -10.04
N GLY A 33 -6.21 -22.31 -10.35
CA GLY A 33 -7.66 -22.07 -10.41
C GLY A 33 -8.10 -21.23 -11.61
N PHE A 34 -9.13 -20.40 -11.43
CA PHE A 34 -9.73 -19.60 -12.52
C PHE A 34 -8.76 -18.61 -13.18
N ALA A 35 -7.70 -18.19 -12.48
CA ALA A 35 -6.67 -17.30 -13.01
C ALA A 35 -5.44 -18.05 -13.55
N ALA A 36 -5.54 -19.38 -13.75
CA ALA A 36 -4.46 -20.16 -14.34
C ALA A 36 -4.09 -19.61 -15.73
N GLY A 37 -2.80 -19.35 -15.93
CA GLY A 37 -2.27 -18.73 -17.15
C GLY A 37 -2.04 -17.23 -17.07
N ALA A 38 -2.38 -16.56 -15.96
CA ALA A 38 -2.02 -15.17 -15.75
C ALA A 38 -0.49 -14.97 -15.80
N THR A 39 -0.04 -14.03 -16.63
CA THR A 39 1.40 -13.72 -16.84
C THR A 39 1.83 -12.43 -16.18
N GLY A 40 0.89 -11.52 -15.86
CA GLY A 40 1.25 -10.14 -15.48
C GLY A 40 2.13 -9.51 -16.56
N GLY A 41 3.14 -8.75 -16.14
CA GLY A 41 4.15 -8.16 -17.04
C GLY A 41 5.07 -9.18 -17.72
N GLY A 42 4.91 -10.48 -17.46
CA GLY A 42 5.70 -11.54 -18.09
C GLY A 42 7.16 -11.51 -17.67
N THR A 43 8.07 -11.50 -18.64
CA THR A 43 9.52 -11.55 -18.42
C THR A 43 10.22 -10.23 -18.74
N VAL A 44 9.48 -9.12 -18.75
CA VAL A 44 10.09 -7.80 -18.96
C VAL A 44 11.01 -7.43 -17.80
N GLU A 45 11.98 -6.56 -18.08
CA GLU A 45 12.93 -6.10 -17.07
C GLU A 45 12.20 -5.37 -15.93
N PRO A 46 12.48 -5.70 -14.65
CA PRO A 46 11.83 -5.05 -13.53
C PRO A 46 12.15 -3.56 -13.43
N VAL A 47 11.15 -2.78 -13.04
CA VAL A 47 11.29 -1.36 -12.70
C VAL A 47 11.14 -1.16 -11.19
N TYR A 48 11.89 -0.19 -10.66
CA TYR A 48 11.98 0.11 -9.24
C TYR A 48 11.58 1.58 -9.02
N PRO A 49 10.29 1.86 -8.79
CA PRO A 49 9.84 3.23 -8.56
C PRO A 49 10.58 3.83 -7.37
N LYS A 50 11.04 5.07 -7.52
CA LYS A 50 11.73 5.82 -6.47
C LYS A 50 10.77 6.74 -5.72
N THR A 51 9.66 7.10 -6.35
CA THR A 51 8.66 8.04 -5.79
C THR A 51 7.24 7.49 -5.96
N ILE A 52 6.29 8.05 -5.21
CA ILE A 52 4.86 7.74 -5.35
C ILE A 52 4.31 8.07 -6.74
N GLU A 53 4.89 9.06 -7.43
CA GLU A 53 4.45 9.46 -8.77
C GLU A 53 4.97 8.50 -9.85
N GLU A 54 6.21 8.01 -9.71
CA GLU A 54 6.71 6.93 -10.57
C GLU A 54 5.91 5.64 -10.36
N LEU A 55 5.57 5.30 -9.11
CA LEU A 55 4.71 4.15 -8.83
C LEU A 55 3.33 4.29 -9.49
N LYS A 56 2.69 5.45 -9.34
CA LYS A 56 1.41 5.77 -10.01
C LYS A 56 1.54 5.63 -11.53
N SER A 57 2.61 6.17 -12.11
CA SER A 57 2.86 6.11 -13.55
C SER A 57 3.01 4.68 -14.03
N PHE A 58 3.89 3.90 -13.41
CA PHE A 58 4.17 2.52 -13.81
C PHE A 58 2.95 1.60 -13.70
N LEU A 59 2.09 1.81 -12.72
CA LEU A 59 0.85 1.01 -12.61
C LEU A 59 -0.22 1.44 -13.62
N GLY A 60 -0.18 2.69 -14.08
CA GLY A 60 -1.26 3.32 -14.85
C GLY A 60 -0.99 3.48 -16.36
N ASP A 61 0.17 3.06 -16.86
CA ASP A 61 0.48 3.11 -18.28
C ASP A 61 0.07 1.81 -19.02
N ASP A 62 0.20 1.84 -20.35
CA ASP A 62 -0.25 0.78 -21.25
C ASP A 62 0.92 -0.15 -21.67
N GLU A 63 2.02 -0.17 -20.91
CA GLU A 63 3.17 -1.05 -21.16
C GLU A 63 3.14 -2.27 -20.23
N PRO A 64 3.57 -3.47 -20.69
CA PRO A 64 3.84 -4.58 -19.77
C PRO A 64 4.91 -4.18 -18.76
N ARG A 65 4.62 -4.33 -17.45
CA ARG A 65 5.58 -4.01 -16.38
C ARG A 65 5.69 -5.08 -15.31
N VAL A 66 6.91 -5.26 -14.81
CA VAL A 66 7.19 -5.92 -13.53
C VAL A 66 7.64 -4.82 -12.56
N VAL A 67 6.72 -4.35 -11.71
CA VAL A 67 6.97 -3.26 -10.76
C VAL A 67 7.37 -3.86 -9.40
N VAL A 68 8.61 -3.61 -8.98
CA VAL A 68 9.13 -4.12 -7.69
C VAL A 68 9.04 -3.04 -6.63
N LEU A 69 8.37 -3.37 -5.52
CA LEU A 69 8.28 -2.51 -4.34
C LEU A 69 9.34 -2.96 -3.32
N ASP A 70 10.45 -2.22 -3.24
CA ASP A 70 11.59 -2.51 -2.35
C ASP A 70 11.66 -1.58 -1.12
N LYS A 71 10.66 -0.70 -0.97
CA LYS A 71 10.56 0.29 0.11
C LYS A 71 9.11 0.70 0.36
N GLU A 72 8.91 1.49 1.41
CA GLU A 72 7.62 2.09 1.73
C GLU A 72 7.27 3.23 0.77
N PHE A 73 6.03 3.22 0.26
CA PHE A 73 5.42 4.31 -0.49
C PHE A 73 4.26 4.87 0.33
N ASP A 74 4.54 5.92 1.10
CA ASP A 74 3.53 6.55 1.95
C ASP A 74 2.70 7.57 1.16
N PHE A 75 1.43 7.24 0.94
CA PHE A 75 0.46 8.13 0.29
C PHE A 75 -0.31 9.01 1.29
N ARG A 76 -0.14 8.82 2.60
CA ARG A 76 -0.84 9.63 3.61
C ARG A 76 -0.45 11.09 3.47
N GLY A 77 -1.43 11.97 3.57
CA GLY A 77 -1.28 13.43 3.48
C GLY A 77 -1.06 13.96 2.07
N THR A 78 -0.74 13.10 1.10
CA THR A 78 -0.37 13.52 -0.27
C THR A 78 -1.50 14.22 -1.01
N GLU A 79 -2.75 13.91 -0.63
CA GLU A 79 -3.93 14.54 -1.22
C GLU A 79 -4.67 15.44 -0.22
N GLY A 80 -4.12 15.63 0.99
CA GLY A 80 -4.73 16.39 2.07
C GLY A 80 -5.97 15.72 2.68
N THR A 81 -6.59 16.41 3.63
CA THR A 81 -7.75 15.90 4.38
C THR A 81 -9.06 16.53 3.92
N THR A 82 -10.17 15.89 4.26
CA THR A 82 -11.51 16.47 4.12
C THR A 82 -12.37 16.09 5.33
N THR A 83 -13.39 16.90 5.61
CA THR A 83 -14.40 16.63 6.63
C THR A 83 -15.75 16.40 5.97
N GLY A 84 -16.39 15.29 6.29
CA GLY A 84 -17.71 14.95 5.77
C GLY A 84 -18.62 14.42 6.86
N LYS A 85 -19.92 14.35 6.55
CA LYS A 85 -20.88 13.69 7.44
C LYS A 85 -20.61 12.20 7.49
N GLY A 86 -20.65 11.68 8.71
CA GLY A 86 -20.54 10.27 9.03
C GLY A 86 -21.69 9.81 9.92
N CYS A 87 -21.66 8.54 10.26
CA CYS A 87 -22.55 7.95 11.26
C CYS A 87 -21.74 7.10 12.22
N ARG A 88 -22.06 7.20 13.50
CA ARG A 88 -21.63 6.24 14.50
C ARG A 88 -22.66 5.10 14.55
N PRO A 89 -22.28 3.89 14.10
CA PRO A 89 -23.21 2.76 14.05
C PRO A 89 -23.56 2.27 15.45
N LYS A 90 -24.71 1.58 15.60
CA LYS A 90 -25.12 0.98 16.88
C LYS A 90 -24.01 0.13 17.51
N SER A 91 -23.34 -0.68 16.70
CA SER A 91 -22.24 -1.54 17.17
C SER A 91 -21.12 -0.74 17.83
N ASN A 92 -20.78 0.45 17.31
CA ASN A 92 -19.81 1.33 17.91
C ASN A 92 -20.35 1.96 19.20
N THR A 93 -21.58 2.47 19.20
CA THR A 93 -22.23 3.00 20.41
C THR A 93 -22.28 1.97 21.54
N ASP A 94 -22.68 0.73 21.24
CA ASP A 94 -22.72 -0.38 22.20
C ASP A 94 -21.31 -0.78 22.66
N CYS A 95 -20.30 -0.69 21.79
CA CYS A 95 -18.90 -0.90 22.15
C CYS A 95 -18.42 0.14 23.18
N LEU A 96 -18.60 1.43 22.87
CA LEU A 96 -18.19 2.54 23.73
C LEU A 96 -18.90 2.51 25.09
N ALA A 97 -20.18 2.10 25.12
CA ALA A 97 -20.95 1.98 26.35
C ALA A 97 -20.38 0.96 27.35
N LYS A 98 -19.64 -0.06 26.87
CA LYS A 98 -19.03 -1.08 27.73
C LYS A 98 -17.84 -0.56 28.55
N LYS A 99 -17.26 0.58 28.18
CA LYS A 99 -16.08 1.16 28.86
C LYS A 99 -14.94 0.16 29.09
N ASN A 100 -14.76 -0.76 28.15
CA ASN A 100 -13.82 -1.87 28.24
C ASN A 100 -12.42 -1.52 27.69
N GLY A 101 -12.11 -0.24 27.48
CA GLY A 101 -10.83 0.26 26.99
C GLY A 101 -10.67 0.26 25.46
N PHE A 102 -11.66 -0.22 24.70
CA PHE A 102 -11.61 -0.23 23.24
C PHE A 102 -12.41 0.94 22.64
N SER A 103 -11.89 1.55 21.59
CA SER A 103 -12.64 2.44 20.70
C SER A 103 -13.34 1.62 19.61
N GLY A 104 -14.32 2.22 18.93
CA GLY A 104 -14.86 1.64 17.69
C GLY A 104 -14.70 2.58 16.50
N GLN A 105 -15.29 2.21 15.38
CA GLN A 105 -15.14 2.91 14.11
C GLN A 105 -16.44 3.63 13.74
N ASP A 106 -16.31 4.90 13.36
CA ASP A 106 -17.37 5.64 12.70
C ASP A 106 -17.30 5.42 11.18
N VAL A 107 -18.43 5.60 10.50
CA VAL A 107 -18.57 5.33 9.07
C VAL A 107 -18.60 6.64 8.31
N ILE A 108 -17.77 6.77 7.27
CA ILE A 108 -17.85 7.86 6.29
C ILE A 108 -19.03 7.59 5.35
N LEU A 109 -19.93 8.56 5.19
CA LEU A 109 -21.05 8.41 4.27
C LEU A 109 -20.61 8.51 2.81
N PHE A 110 -21.29 7.77 1.93
CA PHE A 110 -21.19 8.00 0.49
C PHE A 110 -21.67 9.41 0.13
N LYS A 111 -21.05 10.01 -0.90
CA LYS A 111 -21.46 11.33 -1.41
C LYS A 111 -22.96 11.31 -1.76
N GLY A 112 -23.71 12.27 -1.22
CA GLY A 112 -25.16 12.39 -1.45
C GLY A 112 -26.03 11.48 -0.56
N ASN A 113 -25.45 10.63 0.30
CA ASN A 113 -26.20 9.89 1.31
C ASN A 113 -26.43 10.78 2.54
N THR A 114 -27.59 11.44 2.60
CA THR A 114 -28.03 12.26 3.74
C THR A 114 -28.99 11.53 4.67
N THR A 115 -29.53 10.40 4.24
CA THR A 115 -30.56 9.63 4.96
C THR A 115 -29.97 8.56 5.87
N LEU A 116 -28.66 8.30 5.78
CA LEU A 116 -27.91 7.32 6.59
C LEU A 116 -28.32 5.85 6.34
N THR A 117 -29.20 5.60 5.38
CA THR A 117 -29.78 4.28 5.06
C THR A 117 -29.00 3.50 4.00
N LYS A 118 -28.04 4.12 3.31
CA LYS A 118 -27.26 3.50 2.22
C LYS A 118 -25.84 3.10 2.63
N THR A 119 -25.58 3.02 3.92
CA THR A 119 -24.27 2.69 4.49
C THR A 119 -24.45 1.60 5.52
N GLY A 120 -23.75 0.48 5.36
CA GLY A 120 -23.88 -0.66 6.26
C GLY A 120 -23.64 -0.27 7.71
N GLY A 121 -24.59 -0.60 8.59
CA GLY A 121 -24.49 -0.39 10.04
C GLY A 121 -25.07 0.91 10.58
N CYS A 122 -25.62 1.80 9.74
CA CYS A 122 -26.14 3.11 10.17
C CYS A 122 -27.67 3.17 10.28
N ASP A 123 -28.31 2.04 10.58
CA ASP A 123 -29.77 1.95 10.74
C ASP A 123 -30.29 2.56 12.06
N GLN A 124 -29.42 2.69 13.07
CA GLN A 124 -29.66 3.44 14.31
C GLN A 124 -28.51 4.41 14.52
N VAL A 125 -28.80 5.72 14.46
CA VAL A 125 -27.81 6.73 14.04
C VAL A 125 -27.52 7.78 15.09
N VAL A 126 -26.23 7.93 15.39
CA VAL A 126 -25.68 9.17 15.93
C VAL A 126 -24.88 9.84 14.81
N PRO A 127 -25.32 10.99 14.29
CA PRO A 127 -24.58 11.72 13.26
C PRO A 127 -23.28 12.27 13.84
N VAL A 128 -22.21 12.18 13.07
CA VAL A 128 -20.87 12.66 13.45
C VAL A 128 -20.22 13.39 12.27
N ASP A 129 -19.31 14.31 12.54
CA ASP A 129 -18.39 14.82 11.54
C ASP A 129 -17.12 13.97 11.55
N VAL A 130 -16.71 13.49 10.38
CA VAL A 130 -15.54 12.63 10.23
C VAL A 130 -14.53 13.34 9.34
N THR A 131 -13.34 13.57 9.88
CA THR A 131 -12.18 14.05 9.12
C THR A 131 -11.32 12.87 8.71
N TYR A 132 -10.99 12.79 7.42
CA TYR A 132 -10.20 11.69 6.87
C TYR A 132 -9.28 12.18 5.75
N ASP A 133 -8.24 11.37 5.48
CA ASP A 133 -7.30 11.57 4.39
C ASP A 133 -7.92 11.24 3.04
N LYS A 134 -7.79 12.13 2.05
CA LYS A 134 -8.37 11.94 0.72
C LYS A 134 -7.65 10.88 -0.10
N ALA A 135 -6.37 10.61 0.13
CA ALA A 135 -5.61 9.63 -0.64
C ALA A 135 -6.22 8.22 -0.54
N ALA A 136 -6.80 7.87 0.61
CA ALA A 136 -7.49 6.60 0.80
C ALA A 136 -8.78 6.44 -0.03
N LYS A 137 -9.34 7.54 -0.56
CA LYS A 137 -10.53 7.51 -1.44
C LYS A 137 -10.18 7.40 -2.92
N ASN A 138 -8.94 7.71 -3.29
CA ASN A 138 -8.47 7.69 -4.67
C ASN A 138 -7.49 6.53 -4.84
N ALA A 139 -8.03 5.36 -5.16
CA ALA A 139 -7.23 4.16 -5.36
C ALA A 139 -6.29 4.33 -6.56
N LEU A 140 -5.12 3.69 -6.47
CA LEU A 140 -4.21 3.57 -7.61
C LEU A 140 -4.90 2.81 -8.74
N ILE A 141 -4.75 3.31 -9.96
CA ILE A 141 -5.18 2.60 -11.18
C ILE A 141 -4.08 1.60 -11.54
N VAL A 142 -4.47 0.33 -11.71
CA VAL A 142 -3.59 -0.74 -12.20
C VAL A 142 -4.15 -1.20 -13.55
N LYS A 143 -3.42 -0.93 -14.63
CA LYS A 143 -3.82 -1.29 -15.99
C LYS A 143 -3.36 -2.71 -16.37
N SER A 144 -3.82 -3.14 -17.54
CA SER A 144 -3.36 -4.38 -18.19
C SER A 144 -1.93 -4.22 -18.71
N ASN A 145 -1.31 -5.37 -19.01
CA ASN A 145 0.00 -5.47 -19.67
C ASN A 145 -0.15 -5.44 -21.19
#